data_AF-A0A7J7CGD0-F1
#
_entry.id   AF-A0A7J7CGD0-F1
#
_cell.length_a   1.000
_cell.length_b   1.000
_cell.length_c   1.000
_cell.angle_alpha   90.00
_cell.angle_beta   90.00
_cell.angle_gamma   90.00
#
_symmetry.space_group_name_H-M   'P 1'
#
loop_
_entity.id
_entity.type
_entity.pdbx_description
1 polymer ?
#
loop_
_entity_poly.entity_id
_entity_poly.type
_entity_poly.pdbx_seq_one_letter_code
_entity_poly.pdbx_strand_id
1 'polypeptide(L)'
;MEPPGLKLPDYSALAISGNRISHGYTISIVNFKQVPRNLFQCDLSIYIYDSETAIWVTSFKEVLTGWRGGHESMICDGVLYFLIYSTGGDTPETRHGLITYNLRGRSSHGLLTKSFIPVPCPLTCGRLMNLKEKLGMVGGIGRPDRPDIIKGIGIWVLSGKEWQEVTHLSGSIYFGLIKRILDS
;
A
#
# COMPACT_ATOMS: atom_id res chain seq x y z
N MET A 1 -21.57 -1.29 12.72
CA MET A 1 -20.65 -2.28 13.32
C MET A 1 -19.23 -1.73 13.24
N GLU A 2 -18.53 -1.67 14.36
CA GLU A 2 -17.14 -1.18 14.42
C GLU A 2 -16.14 -2.36 14.39
N PRO A 3 -14.91 -2.15 13.87
CA PRO A 3 -13.86 -3.16 13.94
C PRO A 3 -13.50 -3.48 15.40
N PRO A 4 -13.29 -4.77 15.77
CA PRO A 4 -12.98 -5.13 17.14
C PRO A 4 -11.61 -4.59 17.60
N GLY A 5 -11.58 -3.90 18.75
CA GLY A 5 -10.35 -3.58 19.48
C GLY A 5 -9.53 -2.40 18.97
N LEU A 6 -10.18 -1.31 18.54
CA LEU A 6 -9.52 -0.06 18.11
C LEU A 6 -8.77 0.62 19.29
N LYS A 7 -7.53 0.19 19.52
CA LYS A 7 -6.51 1.13 20.00
C LYS A 7 -6.30 2.14 18.87
N LEU A 8 -6.29 3.44 19.17
CA LEU A 8 -5.99 4.49 18.19
C LEU A 8 -4.68 4.12 17.45
N PRO A 9 -4.74 3.86 16.13
CA PRO A 9 -3.58 3.61 15.31
C PRO A 9 -2.90 4.94 14.94
N ASP A 10 -1.61 4.88 14.64
CA ASP A 10 -0.89 6.05 14.11
C ASP A 10 -1.18 6.24 12.61
N TYR A 11 -1.35 5.13 11.89
CA TYR A 11 -1.75 5.12 10.49
C TYR A 11 -2.77 4.01 10.23
N SER A 12 -3.71 4.31 9.35
CA SER A 12 -4.65 3.34 8.80
C SER A 12 -4.71 3.46 7.30
N ALA A 13 -4.73 2.32 6.62
CA ALA A 13 -5.03 2.20 5.20
C ALA A 13 -6.35 1.43 5.05
N LEU A 14 -7.21 1.89 4.15
CA LEU A 14 -8.52 1.31 3.88
C LEU A 14 -8.63 0.92 2.41
N ALA A 15 -9.20 -0.25 2.15
CA ALA A 15 -9.53 -0.68 0.81
C ALA A 15 -10.90 -1.36 0.79
N ILE A 16 -11.59 -1.23 -0.34
CA ILE A 16 -12.89 -1.84 -0.60
C ILE A 16 -12.84 -2.58 -1.94
N SER A 17 -13.45 -3.75 -2.00
CA SER A 17 -13.67 -4.50 -3.22
C SER A 17 -15.11 -4.98 -3.27
N GLY A 18 -15.81 -4.70 -4.36
CA GLY A 18 -17.19 -5.10 -4.56
C GLY A 18 -17.32 -6.13 -5.69
N ASN A 19 -18.19 -7.11 -5.51
CA ASN A 19 -18.65 -8.01 -6.55
C ASN A 19 -19.95 -7.45 -7.15
N ARG A 20 -19.91 -7.09 -8.44
CA ARG A 20 -21.07 -6.50 -9.14
C ARG A 20 -22.20 -7.51 -9.38
N ILE A 21 -21.91 -8.81 -9.35
CA ILE A 21 -22.87 -9.88 -9.58
C ILE A 21 -23.60 -10.21 -8.27
N SER A 22 -22.85 -10.54 -7.21
CA SER A 22 -23.46 -10.90 -5.92
C SER A 22 -23.91 -9.70 -5.10
N HIS A 23 -23.56 -8.47 -5.50
CA HIS A 23 -23.73 -7.24 -4.72
C HIS A 23 -23.00 -7.27 -3.36
N GLY A 24 -22.18 -8.31 -3.11
CA GLY A 24 -21.34 -8.41 -1.93
C GLY A 24 -20.11 -7.50 -2.04
N TYR A 25 -19.57 -7.09 -0.90
CA TYR A 25 -18.35 -6.31 -0.81
C TYR A 25 -17.50 -6.73 0.39
N THR A 26 -16.19 -6.56 0.22
CA THR A 26 -15.19 -6.75 1.26
C THR A 26 -14.57 -5.41 1.57
N ILE A 27 -14.45 -5.08 2.86
CA ILE A 27 -13.69 -3.93 3.33
C ILE A 27 -12.50 -4.45 4.12
N SER A 28 -11.31 -3.89 3.89
CA SER A 28 -10.15 -4.14 4.72
C SER A 28 -9.70 -2.85 5.40
N ILE A 29 -9.30 -2.98 6.66
CA ILE A 29 -8.58 -1.93 7.41
C ILE A 29 -7.24 -2.51 7.83
N VAL A 30 -6.17 -1.86 7.41
CA VAL A 30 -4.80 -2.16 7.85
C VAL A 30 -4.38 -1.07 8.82
N ASN A 31 -4.20 -1.44 10.07
CA ASN A 31 -3.79 -0.53 11.13
C ASN A 31 -2.31 -0.73 11.45
N PHE A 32 -1.63 0.39 11.61
CA PHE A 32 -0.23 0.47 11.99
C PHE A 32 -0.11 1.29 13.26
N LYS A 33 0.63 0.78 14.23
CA LYS A 33 0.91 1.46 15.47
C LYS A 33 2.39 1.34 15.81
N GLN A 34 3.06 2.47 15.98
CA GLN A 34 4.45 2.51 16.39
C GLN A 34 4.59 1.96 17.80
N VAL A 35 5.57 1.08 18.00
CA VAL A 35 5.85 0.51 19.31
C VAL A 35 6.45 1.62 20.20
N PRO A 36 5.88 1.90 21.39
CA PRO A 36 6.42 2.92 22.28
C PRO A 36 7.89 2.65 22.61
N ARG A 37 8.73 3.68 22.53
CA ARG A 37 10.19 3.62 22.79
C ARG A 37 10.99 2.76 21.79
N ASN A 38 10.38 2.25 20.73
CA ASN A 38 11.10 1.59 19.64
C ASN A 38 10.64 2.14 18.27
N LEU A 39 11.41 3.10 17.75
CA LEU A 39 11.09 3.76 16.48
C LEU A 39 11.23 2.83 15.26
N PHE A 40 11.90 1.69 15.41
CA PHE A 40 12.14 0.72 14.34
C PHE A 40 11.09 -0.38 14.30
N GLN A 41 10.15 -0.43 15.25
CA GLN A 41 9.10 -1.44 15.29
C GLN A 41 7.71 -0.84 15.15
N CYS A 42 6.87 -1.52 14.38
CA CYS A 42 5.50 -1.12 14.12
C CYS A 42 4.57 -2.33 14.21
N ASP A 43 3.62 -2.29 15.14
CA ASP A 43 2.53 -3.26 15.23
C ASP A 43 1.61 -3.09 14.01
N LEU A 44 1.42 -4.16 13.27
CA LEU A 44 0.50 -4.28 12.15
C LEU A 44 -0.71 -5.13 12.58
N SER A 45 -1.91 -4.70 12.18
CA SER A 45 -3.13 -5.49 12.28
C SER A 45 -3.99 -5.35 11.03
N ILE A 46 -4.57 -6.46 10.57
CA ILE A 46 -5.46 -6.49 9.40
C ILE A 46 -6.85 -6.93 9.86
N TYR A 47 -7.84 -6.10 9.56
CA TYR A 47 -9.26 -6.34 9.82
C TYR A 47 -9.99 -6.46 8.49
N ILE A 48 -10.86 -7.47 8.39
CA ILE A 48 -11.64 -7.72 7.17
C ILE A 48 -13.11 -7.76 7.56
N TYR A 49 -13.91 -7.00 6.83
CA TYR A 49 -15.36 -7.08 6.83
C TYR A 49 -15.81 -7.75 5.54
N ASP A 50 -16.74 -8.69 5.68
CA ASP A 50 -17.41 -9.34 4.56
C ASP A 50 -18.91 -9.05 4.67
N SER A 51 -19.49 -8.40 3.66
CA SER A 51 -20.90 -8.03 3.66
C SER A 51 -21.84 -9.23 3.62
N GLU A 52 -21.40 -10.37 3.06
CA GLU A 52 -22.23 -11.56 2.93
C GLU A 52 -22.46 -12.21 4.30
N THR A 53 -21.42 -12.22 5.14
CA THR A 53 -21.50 -12.71 6.51
C THR A 53 -21.86 -11.62 7.53
N ALA A 54 -21.77 -10.35 7.11
CA ALA A 54 -21.95 -9.16 7.94
C ALA A 54 -21.06 -9.13 9.20
N ILE A 55 -19.86 -9.72 9.15
CA ILE A 55 -18.97 -9.87 10.31
C ILE A 55 -17.61 -9.23 10.04
N TRP A 56 -17.05 -8.58 11.07
CA TRP A 56 -15.64 -8.20 11.12
C TRP A 56 -14.80 -9.35 11.69
N VAL A 57 -13.69 -9.65 11.04
CA VAL A 57 -12.69 -10.61 11.51
C VAL A 57 -11.34 -9.91 11.65
N THR A 58 -10.66 -10.16 12.77
CA THR A 58 -9.24 -9.82 12.89
C THR A 58 -8.44 -10.93 12.22
N SER A 59 -7.90 -10.65 11.04
CA SER A 59 -7.36 -11.67 10.15
C SER A 59 -5.86 -11.87 10.32
N PHE A 60 -5.14 -10.85 10.83
CA PHE A 60 -3.69 -10.93 10.99
C PHE A 60 -3.15 -9.92 12.01
N LYS A 61 -2.05 -10.29 12.70
CA LYS A 61 -1.24 -9.40 13.56
C LYS A 61 0.24 -9.77 13.45
N GLU A 62 1.12 -8.79 13.29
CA GLU A 62 2.58 -8.97 13.24
C GLU A 62 3.29 -7.69 13.68
N VAL A 63 4.55 -7.80 14.10
CA VAL A 63 5.42 -6.64 14.34
C VAL A 63 6.36 -6.49 13.15
N LEU A 64 6.23 -5.39 12.41
CA LEU A 64 7.16 -5.03 11.35
C LEU A 64 8.41 -4.39 11.96
N THR A 65 9.59 -4.84 11.55
CA THR A 65 10.88 -4.27 11.99
C THR A 65 11.58 -3.58 10.82
N GLY A 66 12.01 -2.33 11.00
CA GLY A 66 12.60 -1.48 9.95
C GLY A 66 11.59 -0.86 8.98
N TRP A 67 10.30 -1.12 9.19
CA TRP A 67 9.22 -0.67 8.32
C TRP A 67 8.09 -0.05 9.13
N ARG A 68 7.42 0.94 8.53
CA ARG A 68 6.17 1.53 9.00
C ARG A 68 5.12 1.47 7.89
N GLY A 69 3.86 1.52 8.28
CA GLY A 69 2.78 1.68 7.30
C GLY A 69 2.58 3.10 6.82
N GLY A 70 1.67 3.24 5.87
CA GLY A 70 1.08 4.51 5.49
C GLY A 70 -0.42 4.36 5.28
N HIS A 71 -0.98 5.20 4.42
CA HIS A 71 -2.42 5.29 4.19
C HIS A 71 -2.92 4.57 2.93
N GLU A 72 -2.01 3.97 2.16
CA GLU A 72 -2.33 3.45 0.84
C GLU A 72 -2.52 1.93 0.84
N SER A 73 -3.69 1.49 0.40
CA SER A 73 -4.01 0.08 0.21
C SER A 73 -5.02 -0.13 -0.92
N MET A 74 -5.01 -1.32 -1.51
CA MET A 74 -5.91 -1.71 -2.60
C MET A 74 -6.26 -3.19 -2.49
N ILE A 75 -7.50 -3.55 -2.79
CA ILE A 75 -7.87 -4.96 -3.00
C ILE A 75 -7.96 -5.19 -4.52
N CYS A 76 -7.19 -6.16 -5.00
CA CYS A 76 -7.12 -6.55 -6.40
C CYS A 76 -7.07 -8.07 -6.51
N ASP A 77 -7.97 -8.66 -7.30
CA ASP A 77 -8.08 -10.12 -7.48
C ASP A 77 -8.07 -10.94 -6.15
N GLY A 78 -8.82 -10.47 -5.15
CA GLY A 78 -8.89 -11.14 -3.85
C GLY A 78 -7.61 -11.06 -3.01
N VAL A 79 -6.64 -10.25 -3.40
CA VAL A 79 -5.42 -9.96 -2.66
C VAL A 79 -5.47 -8.50 -2.18
N LEU A 80 -5.17 -8.30 -0.90
CA LEU A 80 -4.97 -7.00 -0.30
C LEU A 80 -3.50 -6.59 -0.45
N TYR A 81 -3.29 -5.40 -1.01
CA TYR A 81 -2.00 -4.77 -1.23
C TYR A 81 -1.93 -3.50 -0.39
N PHE A 82 -0.80 -3.24 0.26
CA PHE A 82 -0.59 -1.96 0.95
C PHE A 82 0.88 -1.56 0.95
N LEU A 83 1.12 -0.25 0.90
CA LEU A 83 2.46 0.31 0.90
C LEU A 83 3.03 0.41 2.32
N ILE A 84 4.31 0.07 2.43
CA ILE A 84 5.13 0.26 3.62
C ILE A 84 6.36 1.09 3.29
N TYR A 85 6.89 1.75 4.31
CA TYR A 85 7.95 2.76 4.19
C TYR A 85 9.06 2.39 5.17
N SER A 86 10.31 2.49 4.76
CA SER A 86 11.44 2.27 5.66
C SER A 86 11.43 3.32 6.78
N THR A 87 11.77 2.91 8.00
CA THR A 87 11.93 3.80 9.17
C THR A 87 13.37 4.35 9.32
N GLY A 88 14.27 4.04 8.39
CA GLY A 88 15.69 4.40 8.43
C GLY A 88 16.58 3.25 8.92
N GLY A 89 17.84 3.21 8.45
CA GLY A 89 18.83 2.14 8.68
C GLY A 89 19.71 1.86 7.44
N ASP A 90 20.67 0.94 7.56
CA ASP A 90 21.70 0.57 6.55
C ASP A 90 21.16 -0.10 5.26
N THR A 91 19.90 0.09 4.87
CA THR A 91 19.36 -0.44 3.61
C THR A 91 19.16 0.69 2.61
N PRO A 92 20.14 0.95 1.70
CA PRO A 92 20.14 2.16 0.89
C PRO A 92 19.22 2.06 -0.34
N GLU A 93 18.82 0.86 -0.75
CA GLU A 93 18.32 0.65 -2.11
C GLU A 93 16.80 0.80 -2.25
N THR A 94 15.99 0.43 -1.24
CA THR A 94 14.52 0.46 -1.34
C THR A 94 13.86 1.14 -0.15
N ARG A 95 13.49 2.41 -0.31
CA ARG A 95 12.79 3.20 0.74
C ARG A 95 11.33 2.82 0.95
N HIS A 96 10.75 2.10 0.00
CA HIS A 96 9.34 1.70 0.03
C HIS A 96 9.20 0.24 -0.42
N GLY A 97 8.12 -0.39 0.02
CA GLY A 97 7.76 -1.72 -0.41
C GLY A 97 6.26 -1.90 -0.44
N LEU A 98 5.85 -2.98 -1.09
CA LEU A 98 4.47 -3.43 -1.14
C LEU A 98 4.37 -4.76 -0.41
N ILE A 99 3.39 -4.89 0.48
CA ILE A 99 3.02 -6.14 1.15
C ILE A 99 1.75 -6.67 0.53
N THR A 100 1.64 -8.00 0.42
CA THR A 100 0.46 -8.67 -0.14
C THR A 100 -0.15 -9.61 0.89
N TYR A 101 -1.47 -9.60 1.04
CA TYR A 101 -2.22 -10.48 1.92
C TYR A 101 -3.37 -11.14 1.17
N ASN A 102 -3.39 -12.46 1.07
CA ASN A 102 -4.44 -13.19 0.38
C ASN A 102 -5.72 -13.27 1.25
N LEU A 103 -6.80 -12.64 0.79
CA LEU A 103 -8.07 -12.59 1.52
C LEU A 103 -8.82 -13.93 1.52
N ARG A 104 -8.63 -14.73 0.47
CA ARG A 104 -9.27 -16.05 0.32
C ARG A 104 -8.59 -17.13 1.16
N GLY A 105 -7.28 -17.01 1.34
CA GLY A 105 -6.46 -18.06 1.95
C GLY A 105 -6.66 -18.25 3.46
N ARG A 106 -7.12 -17.21 4.19
CA ARG A 106 -7.26 -17.15 5.67
C ARG A 106 -6.14 -17.84 6.48
N SER A 107 -4.98 -18.13 5.89
CA SER A 107 -3.92 -18.90 6.52
C SER A 107 -2.88 -17.94 7.08
N SER A 108 -2.74 -17.98 8.40
CA SER A 108 -1.85 -17.14 9.20
C SER A 108 -0.44 -17.72 9.33
N HIS A 109 -0.06 -18.71 8.53
CA HIS A 109 1.11 -19.55 8.78
C HIS A 109 2.45 -18.98 8.27
N GLY A 110 2.52 -17.68 7.97
CA GLY A 110 3.75 -17.04 7.52
C GLY A 110 3.84 -15.55 7.87
N LEU A 111 5.07 -15.06 7.99
CA LEU A 111 5.37 -13.63 8.14
C LEU A 111 4.98 -12.89 6.86
N LEU A 112 4.27 -11.77 6.97
CA LEU A 112 3.92 -10.90 5.85
C LEU A 112 5.15 -10.35 5.14
N THR A 113 6.26 -10.22 5.85
CA THR A 113 7.56 -9.83 5.25
C THR A 113 8.00 -10.77 4.12
N LYS A 114 7.58 -12.04 4.09
CA LYS A 114 7.84 -12.95 2.95
C LYS A 114 7.08 -12.58 1.67
N SER A 115 6.05 -11.76 1.80
CA SER A 115 5.23 -11.25 0.70
C SER A 115 5.72 -9.91 0.14
N PHE A 116 6.87 -9.42 0.63
CA PHE A 116 7.44 -8.14 0.22
C PHE A 116 7.75 -8.09 -1.28
N ILE A 117 7.36 -6.98 -1.90
CA ILE A 117 7.69 -6.62 -3.27
C ILE A 117 8.32 -5.22 -3.23
N PRO A 118 9.60 -5.07 -3.64
CA PRO A 118 10.23 -3.75 -3.68
C PRO A 118 9.52 -2.85 -4.70
N VAL A 119 9.37 -1.56 -4.40
CA VAL A 119 8.94 -0.59 -5.41
C VAL A 119 10.07 -0.33 -6.41
N PRO A 120 9.78 0.11 -7.65
CA PRO A 120 10.81 0.25 -8.69
C PRO A 120 11.75 1.44 -8.47
N CYS A 121 11.35 2.43 -7.66
CA CYS A 121 12.16 3.61 -7.36
C CYS A 121 11.71 4.28 -6.05
N PRO A 122 12.52 5.19 -5.47
CA PRO A 122 12.02 6.08 -4.42
C PRO A 122 10.75 6.80 -4.90
N LEU A 123 9.64 6.55 -4.20
CA LEU A 123 8.31 7.00 -4.61
C LEU A 123 7.81 8.08 -3.65
N THR A 124 7.22 9.14 -4.16
CA THR A 124 6.48 10.12 -3.35
C THR A 124 5.00 10.05 -3.69
N CYS A 125 4.14 10.11 -2.67
CA CYS A 125 2.69 10.12 -2.85
C CYS A 125 2.18 8.94 -3.70
N GLY A 126 2.75 7.75 -3.50
CA GLY A 126 2.29 6.53 -4.16
C GLY A 126 0.80 6.29 -3.97
N ARG A 127 0.13 5.92 -5.07
CA ARG A 127 -1.27 5.50 -5.12
C ARG A 127 -1.35 4.17 -5.83
N LEU A 128 -2.13 3.26 -5.27
CA LEU A 128 -2.46 1.97 -5.86
C LEU A 128 -3.80 2.08 -6.59
N MET A 129 -3.96 1.30 -7.64
CA MET A 129 -5.20 1.26 -8.42
C MET A 129 -5.47 -0.15 -8.93
N ASN A 130 -6.74 -0.52 -9.01
CA ASN A 130 -7.17 -1.76 -9.65
C ASN A 130 -7.50 -1.47 -11.12
N LEU A 131 -6.73 -2.05 -12.04
CA LEU A 131 -6.86 -1.93 -13.48
C LEU A 131 -7.34 -3.25 -14.08
N LYS A 132 -8.65 -3.53 -13.97
CA LYS A 132 -9.25 -4.80 -14.42
C LYS A 132 -8.49 -6.01 -13.84
N GLU A 133 -8.42 -6.06 -12.51
CA GLU A 133 -7.77 -7.14 -11.74
C GLU A 133 -6.25 -7.16 -11.82
N LYS A 134 -5.64 -6.17 -12.49
CA LYS A 134 -4.20 -5.90 -12.40
C LYS A 134 -3.92 -4.76 -11.44
N LEU A 135 -2.95 -4.93 -10.55
CA LEU A 135 -2.53 -3.85 -9.65
C LEU A 135 -1.68 -2.83 -10.43
N GLY A 136 -2.15 -1.60 -10.49
CA GLY A 136 -1.39 -0.44 -10.95
C GLY A 136 -0.86 0.39 -9.78
N MET A 137 0.23 1.10 -10.01
CA MET A 137 0.78 2.09 -9.09
C MET A 137 1.13 3.38 -9.84
N VAL A 138 0.83 4.52 -9.22
CA VAL A 138 1.19 5.85 -9.71
C VAL A 138 1.89 6.60 -8.58
N GLY A 139 2.93 7.37 -8.90
CA GLY A 139 3.53 8.27 -7.91
C GLY A 139 4.69 9.07 -8.47
N GLY A 140 5.16 10.04 -7.69
CA GLY A 140 6.31 10.86 -8.03
C GLY A 140 7.60 10.05 -7.92
N ILE A 141 8.48 10.18 -8.92
CA ILE A 141 9.78 9.52 -8.99
C ILE A 141 10.81 10.42 -8.31
N GLY A 142 11.32 10.02 -7.15
CA GLY A 142 12.42 10.70 -6.47
C GLY A 142 13.77 10.40 -7.13
N ARG A 143 14.76 11.29 -7.00
CA ARG A 143 16.14 10.96 -7.40
C ARG A 143 16.74 9.93 -6.44
N PRO A 144 17.55 8.95 -6.90
CA PRO A 144 18.21 8.00 -6.01
C PRO A 144 19.06 8.67 -4.92
N ASP A 145 19.79 9.72 -5.28
CA ASP A 145 20.68 10.50 -4.41
C ASP A 145 19.93 11.56 -3.58
N ARG A 146 18.81 12.07 -4.10
CA ARG A 146 17.97 13.08 -3.45
C ARG A 146 16.48 12.76 -3.65
N PRO A 147 15.92 11.80 -2.89
CA PRO A 147 14.53 11.37 -3.08
C PRO A 147 13.48 12.46 -2.91
N ASP A 148 13.82 13.54 -2.20
CA ASP A 148 12.95 14.72 -2.03
C ASP A 148 12.81 15.55 -3.31
N ILE A 149 13.66 15.30 -4.32
CA ILE A 149 13.57 15.95 -5.64
C ILE A 149 12.82 15.02 -6.59
N ILE A 150 11.60 15.43 -6.96
CA ILE A 150 10.75 14.73 -7.92
C ILE A 150 11.26 14.99 -9.34
N LYS A 151 11.61 13.93 -10.06
CA LYS A 151 12.04 13.94 -11.48
C LYS A 151 10.88 13.80 -12.46
N GLY A 152 9.73 13.33 -11.99
CA GLY A 152 8.57 13.02 -12.82
C GLY A 152 7.53 12.21 -12.08
N ILE A 153 6.52 11.74 -12.81
CA ILE A 153 5.52 10.77 -12.34
C ILE A 153 5.70 9.49 -13.12
N GLY A 154 5.72 8.34 -12.44
CA GLY A 154 5.69 7.05 -13.11
C GLY A 154 4.36 6.34 -12.92
N ILE A 155 4.05 5.47 -13.88
CA ILE A 155 2.91 4.55 -13.84
C ILE A 155 3.46 3.15 -14.08
N TRP A 156 3.17 2.24 -13.15
CA TRP A 156 3.61 0.86 -13.20
C TRP A 156 2.43 -0.09 -13.05
N VAL A 157 2.56 -1.28 -13.62
CA VAL A 157 1.62 -2.40 -13.42
C VAL A 157 2.41 -3.58 -12.87
N LEU A 158 1.86 -4.21 -11.84
CA LEU A 158 2.47 -5.39 -11.23
C LEU A 158 2.16 -6.63 -12.08
N SER A 159 3.20 -7.36 -12.45
CA SER A 159 3.13 -8.66 -13.14
C SER A 159 3.84 -9.70 -12.28
N GLY A 160 3.06 -10.54 -11.59
CA GLY A 160 3.61 -11.45 -10.58
C GLY A 160 4.21 -10.68 -9.40
N LYS A 161 5.55 -10.64 -9.30
CA LYS A 161 6.29 -9.85 -8.31
C LYS A 161 7.15 -8.74 -8.93
N GLU A 162 6.99 -8.48 -10.22
CA GLU A 162 7.78 -7.49 -10.95
C GLU A 162 6.94 -6.30 -11.39
N TRP A 163 7.49 -5.10 -11.24
CA TRP A 163 6.88 -3.87 -11.73
C TRP A 163 7.25 -3.63 -13.18
N GLN A 164 6.23 -3.54 -14.04
CA GLN A 164 6.38 -3.17 -15.44
C GLN A 164 6.03 -1.69 -15.59
N GLU A 165 6.98 -0.87 -16.03
CA GLU A 165 6.71 0.54 -16.34
C GLU A 165 5.80 0.62 -17.57
N VAL A 166 4.67 1.31 -17.40
CA VAL A 166 3.75 1.60 -18.50
C VAL A 166 4.18 2.89 -19.18
N THR A 167 4.44 3.93 -18.39
CA THR A 167 4.91 5.24 -18.85
C THR A 167 5.45 6.04 -17.69
N HIS A 168 6.27 7.05 -17.99
CA HIS A 168 6.57 8.12 -17.06
C HIS A 168 6.39 9.49 -17.73
N LEU A 169 6.01 10.49 -16.93
CA LEU A 169 5.94 11.89 -17.29
C LEU A 169 7.13 12.59 -16.66
N SER A 170 7.95 13.26 -17.46
CA SER A 170 9.04 14.07 -16.93
C SER A 170 8.51 15.25 -16.12
N GLY A 171 9.31 15.73 -15.16
CA GLY A 171 8.92 16.83 -14.27
C GLY A 171 8.52 18.10 -15.04
N SER A 172 9.20 18.43 -16.14
CA SER A 172 8.87 19.60 -16.96
C SER A 172 7.47 19.52 -17.58
N ILE A 173 7.06 18.34 -18.05
CA ILE A 173 5.73 18.12 -18.63
C ILE A 173 4.66 18.17 -17.53
N TYR A 174 4.92 17.52 -16.38
CA TYR A 174 4.01 17.52 -15.24
C TYR A 174 3.72 18.92 -14.69
N PHE A 175 4.77 19.70 -14.41
CA PHE A 175 4.59 21.07 -13.91
C PHE A 175 3.90 21.97 -14.95
N GLY A 176 4.16 21.76 -16.25
CA GLY A 176 3.45 22.45 -17.32
C GLY A 176 1.95 22.14 -17.39
N LEU A 177 1.57 20.88 -17.20
CA LEU A 177 0.16 20.45 -17.13
C LEU A 177 -0.56 21.04 -15.91
N ILE A 178 0.05 20.97 -14.73
CA ILE A 178 -0.53 21.57 -13.52
C ILE A 178 -0.75 23.06 -13.68
N LYS A 179 0.25 23.77 -14.20
CA LYS A 179 0.14 25.22 -14.43
C LYS A 179 -1.07 25.54 -15.32
N ARG A 180 -1.24 24.80 -16.42
CA ARG A 180 -2.39 25.00 -17.32
C ARG A 180 -3.75 24.69 -16.69
N ILE A 181 -3.83 23.71 -15.79
CA ILE A 181 -5.06 23.37 -15.06
C ILE A 181 -5.38 24.44 -14.01
N LEU A 182 -4.36 25.03 -13.37
CA LEU A 182 -4.56 26.10 -12.40
C LEU A 182 -4.90 27.44 -13.05
N ASP A 183 -4.48 27.64 -14.30
CA ASP A 183 -4.75 28.85 -15.09
C ASP A 183 -6.07 28.77 -15.89
N SER A 184 -6.84 27.68 -15.77
CA SER A 184 -8.13 27.43 -16.46
C SER A 184 -9.32 27.48 -15.51
#